data_AF-A0A803MCB4-F1
#
_entry.id   AF-A0A803MCB4-F1
#
_cell.length_a   1.000
_cell.length_b   1.000
_cell.length_c   1.000
_cell.angle_alpha   90.00
_cell.angle_beta   90.00
_cell.angle_gamma   90.00
#
_symmetry.space_group_name_H-M   'P 1'
#
loop_
_entity.id
_entity.type
_entity.pdbx_description
1 polymer ?
#
loop_
_entity_poly.entity_id
_entity_poly.type
_entity_poly.pdbx_seq_one_letter_code
_entity_poly.pdbx_strand_id
1 'polypeptide(L)'
;MEEKSIIENGEREIDQQQNQTKVVSSTPNGSISGFESLHHLLSSSLPAPIFQEVSRLIHGLNCGRSLDPITLPAAATNLSNDHDFDLQAYCFQAQKESLREPRIVRVGLIQNSIALPTTEPFIDQRRAIFQKLKPIIEAAGASGVNILCLQEAWTMPFAFCTREKSWCEFAEPVNGESTQFLQDLARKYNMVIVSPILERDVVHGETIWNTAVVIGNQGNIIGVHRKNHIPRVGDFNESTYYMEGNTGHPVFETAFGKIAINICYGRHHPLNWMAFGLNGAEIVFNPSATVGELSEPMWPIEARNAAIANNYFVGSINRVGTETFPNPFTSGDGKPQHKDFGHFYGSSHFSAPDASCSPSLSRFRDGLMVADMDLNLCRQIKDKWGFRMTARYELYAEMLARYIKPDFQPQIVSDPLLDKKNPA
;
A
#
# COMPACT_ATOMS: atom_id res chain seq x y z
N MET A 1 81.54 23.62 24.62
CA MET A 1 80.39 24.50 24.35
C MET A 1 79.71 23.88 23.14
N GLU A 2 78.87 22.92 23.44
CA GLU A 2 78.19 22.04 22.49
C GLU A 2 76.77 22.55 22.29
N GLU A 3 76.34 22.53 21.03
CA GLU A 3 74.94 22.60 20.62
C GLU A 3 74.15 21.45 21.24
N LYS A 4 72.97 21.75 21.79
CA LYS A 4 71.81 20.85 21.81
C LYS A 4 70.52 21.67 21.84
N SER A 5 69.61 21.26 20.97
CA SER A 5 68.22 21.65 20.80
C SER A 5 67.40 21.71 22.09
N ILE A 6 66.31 22.48 22.12
CA ILE A 6 64.97 22.01 22.49
C ILE A 6 63.92 22.90 21.79
N ILE A 7 62.91 22.20 21.30
CA ILE A 7 61.75 22.62 20.52
C ILE A 7 60.70 23.17 21.49
N GLU A 8 60.20 24.39 21.28
CA GLU A 8 58.96 24.87 21.90
C GLU A 8 57.90 25.06 20.81
N ASN A 9 57.01 24.07 20.71
CA ASN A 9 55.78 24.15 19.93
C ASN A 9 54.76 25.00 20.70
N GLY A 10 54.53 26.22 20.22
CA GLY A 10 53.42 27.06 20.66
C GLY A 10 52.09 26.48 20.18
N GLU A 11 51.22 26.26 21.15
CA GLU A 11 49.84 25.79 21.04
C GLU A 11 49.06 26.59 19.98
N ARG A 12 48.49 25.90 19.00
CA ARG A 12 47.37 26.41 18.20
C ARG A 12 46.16 25.55 18.47
N GLU A 13 45.13 26.26 18.93
CA GLU A 13 43.76 25.84 19.13
C GLU A 13 43.29 24.87 18.03
N ILE A 14 42.95 23.65 18.44
CA ILE A 14 42.04 22.79 17.69
C ILE A 14 40.83 22.62 18.61
N ASP A 15 39.92 23.58 18.54
CA ASP A 15 38.59 23.44 19.11
C ASP A 15 37.83 22.41 18.26
N GLN A 16 37.99 21.13 18.62
CA GLN A 16 37.16 20.06 18.11
C GLN A 16 35.75 20.23 18.68
N GLN A 17 34.97 21.13 18.09
CA GLN A 17 33.52 21.01 18.16
C GLN A 17 33.14 19.71 17.46
N GLN A 18 32.98 18.68 18.28
CA GLN A 18 32.26 17.47 17.95
C GLN A 18 30.89 17.89 17.42
N ASN A 19 30.78 17.95 16.09
CA ASN A 19 29.52 17.90 15.40
C ASN A 19 28.98 16.47 15.59
N GLN A 20 28.53 16.16 16.81
CA GLN A 20 27.53 15.14 17.02
C GLN A 20 26.36 15.56 16.16
N THR A 21 26.22 14.91 15.01
CA THR A 21 25.01 14.92 14.21
C THR A 21 23.93 14.33 15.11
N LYS A 22 23.35 15.22 15.90
CA LYS A 22 22.10 15.06 16.60
C LYS A 22 21.12 14.75 15.48
N VAL A 23 20.85 13.46 15.27
CA VAL A 23 19.71 12.99 14.50
C VAL A 23 18.50 13.50 15.27
N VAL A 24 18.10 14.72 14.96
CA VAL A 24 17.03 15.43 15.63
C VAL A 24 15.81 15.31 14.75
N SER A 25 14.82 14.68 15.39
CA SER A 25 13.38 14.82 15.20
C SER A 25 12.82 14.34 13.87
N SER A 26 12.17 13.17 13.94
CA SER A 26 10.84 13.01 13.34
C SER A 26 10.07 14.32 13.54
N THR A 27 9.73 15.01 12.46
CA THR A 27 8.88 16.19 12.54
C THR A 27 7.55 15.80 13.20
N PRO A 28 6.97 16.66 14.07
CA PRO A 28 5.89 16.27 14.99
C PRO A 28 4.60 15.75 14.34
N ASN A 29 4.44 15.86 13.01
CA ASN A 29 3.21 15.52 12.30
C ASN A 29 3.38 14.42 11.24
N GLY A 30 4.55 13.75 11.17
CA GLY A 30 4.82 12.74 10.14
C GLY A 30 5.10 13.30 8.74
N SER A 31 5.54 14.56 8.65
CA SER A 31 6.04 15.17 7.41
C SER A 31 7.46 14.71 7.07
N ILE A 32 7.93 14.94 5.84
CA ILE A 32 9.34 14.76 5.46
C ILE A 32 9.98 16.14 5.49
N SER A 33 10.75 16.46 6.53
CA SER A 33 11.42 17.76 6.65
C SER A 33 10.46 18.95 6.46
N GLY A 34 9.22 18.83 6.94
CA GLY A 34 8.17 19.85 6.79
C GLY A 34 7.27 19.71 5.55
N PHE A 35 7.61 18.81 4.61
CA PHE A 35 6.83 18.59 3.39
C PHE A 35 5.85 17.43 3.54
N GLU A 36 4.71 17.53 2.86
CA GLU A 36 3.64 16.53 2.92
C GLU A 36 3.91 15.27 2.10
N SER A 37 4.74 15.35 1.06
CA SER A 37 5.10 14.22 0.21
C SER A 37 6.51 14.40 -0.36
N LEU A 38 7.11 13.30 -0.84
CA LEU A 38 8.39 13.34 -1.54
C LEU A 38 8.32 14.20 -2.80
N HIS A 39 7.21 14.14 -3.53
CA HIS A 39 7.01 14.96 -4.73
C HIS A 39 7.09 16.45 -4.39
N HIS A 40 6.39 16.88 -3.33
CA HIS A 40 6.34 18.29 -2.94
C HIS A 40 7.69 18.78 -2.41
N LEU A 41 8.42 17.93 -1.67
CA LEU A 41 9.80 18.19 -1.27
C LEU A 41 10.67 18.43 -2.51
N LEU A 42 10.66 17.52 -3.48
CA LEU A 42 11.54 17.60 -4.64
C LEU A 42 11.18 18.78 -5.55
N SER A 43 9.89 19.01 -5.83
CA SER A 43 9.44 20.08 -6.72
C SER A 43 9.72 21.47 -6.15
N SER A 44 9.67 21.62 -4.83
CA SER A 44 9.94 22.89 -4.15
C SER A 44 11.43 23.16 -3.96
N SER A 45 12.26 22.11 -3.94
CA SER A 45 13.69 22.22 -3.60
C SER A 45 14.63 22.20 -4.80
N LEU A 46 14.18 21.69 -5.96
CA LEU A 46 15.02 21.50 -7.14
C LEU A 46 14.65 22.46 -8.27
N PRO A 47 15.62 22.97 -9.05
CA PRO A 47 15.34 23.67 -10.29
C PRO A 47 14.54 22.79 -11.27
N ALA A 48 13.63 23.38 -12.04
CA ALA A 48 12.68 22.64 -12.88
C ALA A 48 13.32 21.59 -13.82
N PRO A 49 14.45 21.84 -14.52
CA PRO A 49 15.07 20.81 -15.36
C PRO A 49 15.61 19.62 -14.56
N ILE A 50 16.14 19.87 -13.36
CA ILE A 50 16.65 18.83 -12.46
C ILE A 50 15.48 18.04 -11.88
N PHE A 51 14.42 18.71 -11.44
CA PHE A 51 13.21 18.07 -10.94
C PHE A 51 12.57 17.14 -11.98
N GLN A 52 12.53 17.56 -13.25
CA GLN A 52 12.02 16.74 -14.35
C GLN A 52 12.83 15.45 -14.53
N GLU A 53 14.17 15.55 -14.51
CA GLU A 53 15.05 14.39 -14.66
C GLU A 53 14.98 13.45 -13.46
N VAL A 54 14.94 13.99 -12.25
CA VAL A 54 14.72 13.19 -11.02
C VAL A 54 13.36 12.50 -11.07
N SER A 55 12.30 13.22 -11.48
CA SER A 55 10.96 12.66 -11.62
C SER A 55 10.90 11.57 -12.68
N ARG A 56 11.64 11.70 -13.78
CA ARG A 56 11.74 10.66 -14.82
C ARG A 56 12.32 9.36 -14.26
N LEU A 57 13.33 9.45 -13.39
CA LEU A 57 13.97 8.29 -12.77
C LEU A 57 13.09 7.67 -11.67
N ILE A 58 12.50 8.51 -10.82
CA ILE A 58 11.70 8.06 -9.67
C ILE A 58 10.32 7.58 -10.12
N HIS A 59 9.62 8.32 -10.96
CA HIS A 59 8.24 8.00 -11.36
C HIS A 59 8.14 7.26 -12.70
N GLY A 60 9.18 7.27 -13.53
CA GLY A 60 9.11 6.68 -14.88
C GLY A 60 8.31 7.56 -15.85
N LEU A 61 8.05 7.01 -17.04
CA LEU A 61 7.33 7.70 -18.12
C LEU A 61 6.21 6.82 -18.65
N ASN A 62 4.98 7.33 -18.68
CA ASN A 62 3.87 6.67 -19.33
C ASN A 62 3.86 7.03 -20.82
N CYS A 63 3.92 6.02 -21.68
CA CYS A 63 4.02 6.21 -23.14
C CYS A 63 5.12 7.22 -23.57
N GLY A 64 6.22 7.29 -22.82
CA GLY A 64 7.36 8.18 -23.10
C GLY A 64 7.21 9.62 -22.60
N ARG A 65 6.20 9.92 -21.77
CA ARG A 65 5.97 11.24 -21.15
C ARG A 65 5.72 11.11 -19.65
N SER A 66 5.92 12.20 -18.91
CA SER A 66 5.46 12.28 -17.52
C SER A 66 3.94 12.17 -17.48
N LEU A 67 3.39 11.71 -16.35
CA LEU A 67 1.93 11.61 -16.19
C LEU A 67 1.27 12.99 -16.25
N ASP A 68 0.19 13.07 -17.02
CA ASP A 68 -0.61 14.27 -17.13
C ASP A 68 -1.55 14.38 -15.91
N PRO A 69 -1.58 15.53 -15.20
CA PRO A 69 -2.58 15.77 -14.18
C PRO A 69 -3.97 15.93 -14.80
N ILE A 70 -5.00 15.49 -14.09
CA ILE A 70 -6.40 15.62 -14.51
C ILE A 70 -7.08 16.74 -13.71
N THR A 71 -7.77 17.64 -14.39
CA THR A 71 -8.68 18.58 -13.74
C THR A 71 -9.97 17.87 -13.35
N LEU A 72 -10.25 17.79 -12.05
CA LEU A 72 -11.49 17.21 -11.54
C LEU A 72 -12.65 18.22 -11.54
N PRO A 73 -13.91 17.76 -11.54
CA PRO A 73 -15.08 18.64 -11.50
C PRO A 73 -15.13 19.50 -10.23
N ALA A 74 -15.70 20.70 -10.34
CA ALA A 74 -15.82 21.64 -9.21
C ALA A 74 -16.54 21.03 -7.99
N ALA A 75 -17.50 20.13 -8.22
CA ALA A 75 -18.19 19.41 -7.14
C ALA A 75 -17.22 18.58 -6.28
N ALA A 76 -16.22 17.93 -6.89
CA ALA A 76 -15.21 17.15 -6.16
C ALA A 76 -14.19 18.05 -5.45
N THR A 77 -13.73 19.13 -6.11
CA THR A 77 -12.78 20.07 -5.50
C THR A 77 -13.41 20.84 -4.34
N ASN A 78 -14.70 21.20 -4.42
CA ASN A 78 -15.41 21.85 -3.33
C ASN A 78 -15.52 20.91 -2.12
N LEU A 79 -15.88 19.64 -2.32
CA LEU A 79 -15.90 18.65 -1.24
C LEU A 79 -14.52 18.49 -0.58
N SER A 80 -13.44 18.46 -1.37
CA SER A 80 -12.07 18.43 -0.86
C SER A 80 -11.72 19.64 -0.01
N ASN A 81 -12.09 20.85 -0.45
CA ASN A 81 -11.86 22.08 0.32
C ASN A 81 -12.71 22.14 1.60
N ASP A 82 -14.00 21.80 1.50
CA ASP A 82 -14.97 21.90 2.59
C ASP A 82 -14.70 20.87 3.71
N HIS A 83 -14.11 19.73 3.35
CA HIS A 83 -13.81 18.63 4.27
C HIS A 83 -12.31 18.37 4.50
N ASP A 84 -11.45 19.27 4.01
CA ASP A 84 -9.99 19.27 4.22
C ASP A 84 -9.29 17.92 3.95
N PHE A 85 -9.44 17.39 2.74
CA PHE A 85 -8.69 16.20 2.29
C PHE A 85 -7.91 16.49 1.01
N ASP A 86 -6.74 15.84 0.88
CA ASP A 86 -5.89 15.91 -0.32
C ASP A 86 -6.62 15.30 -1.53
N LEU A 87 -6.51 15.95 -2.69
CA LEU A 87 -7.19 15.52 -3.91
C LEU A 87 -6.24 15.63 -5.10
N GLN A 88 -5.82 14.47 -5.62
CA GLN A 88 -4.90 14.39 -6.74
C GLN A 88 -5.48 13.53 -7.86
N ALA A 89 -5.19 13.86 -9.11
CA ALA A 89 -5.67 13.09 -10.25
C ALA A 89 -4.68 13.02 -11.41
N TYR A 90 -4.51 11.84 -12.01
CA TYR A 90 -3.51 11.59 -13.06
C TYR A 90 -4.02 10.67 -14.18
N CYS A 91 -3.45 10.77 -15.38
CA CYS A 91 -3.83 9.93 -16.52
C CYS A 91 -2.70 8.96 -16.93
N PHE A 92 -3.04 7.68 -17.04
CA PHE A 92 -2.23 6.62 -17.65
C PHE A 92 -2.83 6.21 -18.99
N GLN A 93 -2.12 6.51 -20.06
CA GLN A 93 -2.50 6.23 -21.44
C GLN A 93 -1.92 4.92 -21.96
N ALA A 94 -2.53 4.40 -23.02
CA ALA A 94 -1.98 3.35 -23.87
C ALA A 94 -1.83 3.87 -25.31
N GLN A 95 -1.03 3.18 -26.12
CA GLN A 95 -0.97 3.46 -27.55
C GLN A 95 -2.32 3.10 -28.20
N LYS A 96 -2.73 3.86 -29.22
CA LYS A 96 -3.94 3.56 -29.98
C LYS A 96 -3.81 2.21 -30.69
N GLU A 97 -4.76 1.31 -30.46
CA GLU A 97 -4.89 0.06 -31.21
C GLU A 97 -5.79 0.24 -32.43
N SER A 98 -5.51 -0.47 -33.53
CA SER A 98 -6.35 -0.42 -34.75
C SER A 98 -7.59 -1.31 -34.67
N LEU A 99 -7.58 -2.33 -33.80
CA LEU A 99 -8.63 -3.36 -33.71
C LEU A 99 -9.44 -3.28 -32.41
N ARG A 100 -9.07 -2.40 -31.48
CA ARG A 100 -9.71 -2.28 -30.18
C ARG A 100 -9.81 -0.81 -29.81
N GLU A 101 -10.97 -0.45 -29.30
CA GLU A 101 -11.16 0.85 -28.69
C GLU A 101 -10.39 0.94 -27.36
N PRO A 102 -9.98 2.15 -26.95
CA PRO A 102 -9.44 2.39 -25.61
C PRO A 102 -10.37 1.85 -24.52
N ARG A 103 -9.81 1.17 -23.51
CA ARG A 103 -10.56 0.66 -22.36
C ARG A 103 -10.25 1.53 -21.15
N ILE A 104 -10.73 2.77 -21.19
CA ILE A 104 -10.51 3.75 -20.13
C ILE A 104 -11.38 3.44 -18.93
N VAL A 105 -10.75 3.29 -17.76
CA VAL A 105 -11.41 3.17 -16.46
C VAL A 105 -10.86 4.23 -15.52
N ARG A 106 -11.73 4.87 -14.75
CA ARG A 106 -11.36 5.81 -13.70
C ARG A 106 -11.34 5.10 -12.35
N VAL A 107 -10.20 5.10 -11.68
CA VAL A 107 -9.96 4.37 -10.42
C VAL A 107 -9.65 5.34 -9.30
N GLY A 108 -10.22 5.11 -8.11
CA GLY A 108 -10.01 5.92 -6.92
C GLY A 108 -9.34 5.13 -5.79
N LEU A 109 -8.44 5.76 -5.04
CA LEU A 109 -7.87 5.27 -3.78
C LEU A 109 -8.18 6.26 -2.67
N ILE A 110 -8.64 5.76 -1.52
CA ILE A 110 -8.85 6.57 -0.32
C ILE A 110 -7.88 6.14 0.77
N GLN A 111 -7.13 7.12 1.29
CA GLN A 111 -6.43 7.01 2.56
C GLN A 111 -7.07 7.93 3.60
N ASN A 112 -7.17 7.47 4.85
CA ASN A 112 -7.70 8.26 5.94
C ASN A 112 -7.15 7.83 7.30
N SER A 113 -7.18 8.78 8.23
CA SER A 113 -7.01 8.53 9.67
C SER A 113 -8.34 8.18 10.32
N ILE A 114 -8.30 7.58 11.51
CA ILE A 114 -9.50 7.41 12.35
C ILE A 114 -10.13 8.77 12.70
N ALA A 115 -11.42 8.77 13.06
CA ALA A 115 -12.19 9.99 13.29
C ALA A 115 -12.33 10.37 14.77
N LEU A 116 -12.30 9.38 15.66
CA LEU A 116 -12.47 9.55 17.11
C LEU A 116 -11.35 8.84 17.88
N PRO A 117 -11.07 9.25 19.14
CA PRO A 117 -10.14 8.53 20.01
C PRO A 117 -10.52 7.06 20.18
N THR A 118 -9.52 6.20 20.35
CA THR A 118 -9.71 4.75 20.51
C THR A 118 -10.42 4.37 21.82
N THR A 119 -10.59 5.32 22.74
CA THR A 119 -11.32 5.18 24.02
C THR A 119 -12.83 5.37 23.89
N GLU A 120 -13.32 5.91 22.77
CA GLU A 120 -14.76 6.10 22.56
C GLU A 120 -15.48 4.77 22.32
N PRO A 121 -16.82 4.70 22.45
CA PRO A 121 -17.57 3.49 22.12
C PRO A 121 -17.32 3.02 20.68
N PHE A 122 -17.13 1.71 20.47
CA PHE A 122 -16.76 1.16 19.15
C PHE A 122 -17.75 1.51 18.04
N ILE A 123 -19.05 1.55 18.36
CA ILE A 123 -20.09 1.96 17.41
C ILE A 123 -19.94 3.41 16.95
N ASP A 124 -19.56 4.30 17.87
CA ASP A 124 -19.38 5.72 17.56
C ASP A 124 -18.10 5.93 16.75
N GLN A 125 -17.02 5.22 17.08
CA GLN A 125 -15.79 5.21 16.27
C GLN A 125 -16.08 4.80 14.82
N ARG A 126 -16.79 3.67 14.60
CA ARG A 126 -17.15 3.20 13.26
C ARG A 126 -18.01 4.21 12.50
N ARG A 127 -19.05 4.75 13.13
CA ARG A 127 -19.95 5.74 12.51
C ARG A 127 -19.24 7.05 12.19
N ALA A 128 -18.33 7.51 13.04
CA ALA A 128 -17.54 8.70 12.78
C ALA A 128 -16.62 8.51 11.56
N ILE A 129 -16.04 7.32 11.39
CA ILE A 129 -15.30 6.99 10.16
C ILE A 129 -16.22 7.03 8.93
N PHE A 130 -17.43 6.49 9.01
CA PHE A 130 -18.39 6.55 7.89
C PHE A 130 -18.73 8.00 7.52
N GLN A 131 -18.99 8.85 8.52
CA GLN A 131 -19.27 10.26 8.33
C GLN A 131 -18.10 11.01 7.71
N LYS A 132 -16.87 10.69 8.13
CA LYS A 132 -15.63 11.27 7.57
C LYS A 132 -15.40 10.85 6.12
N LEU A 133 -15.63 9.57 5.80
CA LEU A 133 -15.36 9.03 4.47
C LEU A 133 -16.45 9.32 3.45
N LYS A 134 -17.70 9.53 3.90
CA LYS A 134 -18.82 9.84 3.00
C LYS A 134 -18.49 10.98 2.01
N PRO A 135 -18.05 12.19 2.43
CA PRO A 135 -17.74 13.26 1.49
C PRO A 135 -16.59 12.91 0.52
N ILE A 136 -15.62 12.11 0.95
CA ILE A 136 -14.51 11.64 0.10
C ILE A 136 -15.03 10.66 -0.97
N ILE A 137 -15.91 9.73 -0.60
CA ILE A 137 -16.57 8.81 -1.53
C ILE A 137 -17.50 9.57 -2.48
N GLU A 138 -18.21 10.60 -2.00
CA GLU A 138 -19.05 11.46 -2.83
C GLU A 138 -18.22 12.28 -3.81
N ALA A 139 -17.00 12.72 -3.45
CA ALA A 139 -16.07 13.38 -4.36
C ALA A 139 -15.53 12.42 -5.43
N ALA A 140 -15.26 11.16 -5.07
CA ALA A 140 -14.94 10.11 -6.04
C ALA A 140 -16.10 9.88 -7.03
N GLY A 141 -17.32 9.76 -6.51
CA GLY A 141 -18.54 9.64 -7.32
C GLY A 141 -18.78 10.84 -8.24
N ALA A 142 -18.61 12.06 -7.73
CA ALA A 142 -18.70 13.30 -8.52
C ALA A 142 -17.60 13.39 -9.59
N SER A 143 -16.45 12.75 -9.35
CA SER A 143 -15.35 12.63 -10.30
C SER A 143 -15.58 11.53 -11.33
N GLY A 144 -16.67 10.77 -11.27
CA GLY A 144 -16.95 9.68 -12.20
C GLY A 144 -16.04 8.46 -12.02
N VAL A 145 -15.54 8.23 -10.79
CA VAL A 145 -14.77 7.03 -10.46
C VAL A 145 -15.63 5.79 -10.70
N ASN A 146 -15.07 4.82 -11.44
CA ASN A 146 -15.72 3.56 -11.75
C ASN A 146 -15.38 2.47 -10.71
N ILE A 147 -14.16 2.49 -10.17
CA ILE A 147 -13.71 1.53 -9.14
C ILE A 147 -13.01 2.30 -8.02
N LEU A 148 -13.50 2.15 -6.79
CA LEU A 148 -12.96 2.80 -5.60
C LEU A 148 -12.45 1.75 -4.62
N CYS A 149 -11.26 1.95 -4.06
CA CYS A 149 -10.72 1.09 -3.02
C CYS A 149 -10.41 1.88 -1.75
N LEU A 150 -10.83 1.31 -0.61
CA LEU A 150 -10.54 1.81 0.73
C LEU A 150 -9.27 1.13 1.28
N GLN A 151 -8.68 1.70 2.32
CA GLN A 151 -7.52 1.13 3.02
C GLN A 151 -7.85 -0.12 3.84
N GLU A 152 -6.83 -0.79 4.39
CA GLU A 152 -7.02 -1.98 5.21
C GLU A 152 -7.76 -1.67 6.52
N ALA A 153 -8.71 -2.55 6.87
CA ALA A 153 -9.52 -2.48 8.09
C ALA A 153 -10.06 -1.06 8.32
N TRP A 154 -10.58 -0.45 7.26
CA TRP A 154 -10.88 1.00 7.24
C TRP A 154 -11.90 1.42 8.29
N THR A 155 -12.72 0.49 8.78
CA THR A 155 -13.84 0.69 9.71
C THR A 155 -13.43 0.76 11.18
N MET A 156 -12.13 0.59 11.49
CA MET A 156 -11.62 0.52 12.86
C MET A 156 -10.22 1.14 13.02
N PRO A 157 -9.81 1.48 14.25
CA PRO A 157 -8.39 1.62 14.59
C PRO A 157 -7.66 0.30 14.33
N PHE A 158 -6.39 0.37 13.97
CA PHE A 158 -5.54 -0.78 13.72
C PHE A 158 -5.02 -1.38 15.04
N ALA A 159 -5.96 -1.84 15.88
CA ALA A 159 -5.74 -2.21 17.28
C ALA A 159 -4.97 -3.52 17.51
N PHE A 160 -4.49 -4.17 16.45
CA PHE A 160 -3.86 -5.48 16.52
C PHE A 160 -2.54 -5.48 17.33
N CYS A 161 -1.91 -4.32 17.53
CA CYS A 161 -0.77 -4.19 18.46
C CYS A 161 -1.09 -4.55 19.90
N THR A 162 -2.32 -4.26 20.34
CA THR A 162 -2.73 -4.40 21.74
C THR A 162 -2.86 -5.87 22.13
N ARG A 163 -3.17 -6.75 21.16
CA ARG A 163 -3.49 -8.18 21.33
C ARG A 163 -4.76 -8.42 22.16
N GLU A 164 -5.47 -7.37 22.54
CA GLU A 164 -6.71 -7.44 23.31
C GLU A 164 -7.89 -7.90 22.45
N LYS A 165 -8.79 -8.70 23.03
CA LYS A 165 -9.90 -9.33 22.29
C LYS A 165 -11.17 -8.49 22.22
N SER A 166 -11.32 -7.47 23.05
CA SER A 166 -12.45 -6.52 22.97
C SER A 166 -12.59 -5.90 21.56
N TRP A 167 -11.47 -5.62 20.90
CA TRP A 167 -11.45 -5.11 19.52
C TRP A 167 -12.13 -6.03 18.49
N CYS A 168 -12.35 -7.31 18.81
CA CYS A 168 -13.08 -8.24 17.95
C CYS A 168 -14.57 -7.88 17.77
N GLU A 169 -15.11 -6.96 18.57
CA GLU A 169 -16.46 -6.41 18.39
C GLU A 169 -16.60 -5.54 17.13
N PHE A 170 -15.49 -5.05 16.56
CA PHE A 170 -15.50 -4.41 15.24
C PHE A 170 -15.78 -5.41 14.11
N ALA A 171 -15.59 -6.71 14.34
CA ALA A 171 -15.78 -7.72 13.32
C ALA A 171 -17.27 -7.84 12.94
N GLU A 172 -17.57 -7.75 11.64
CA GLU A 172 -18.94 -7.81 11.11
C GLU A 172 -19.06 -8.91 10.04
N PRO A 173 -20.26 -9.47 9.80
CA PRO A 173 -20.46 -10.37 8.66
C PRO A 173 -20.22 -9.62 7.34
N VAL A 174 -19.95 -10.35 6.26
CA VAL A 174 -19.70 -9.78 4.92
C VAL A 174 -20.80 -8.83 4.45
N ASN A 175 -22.05 -9.07 4.84
CA ASN A 175 -23.22 -8.22 4.56
C ASN A 175 -23.59 -7.27 5.72
N GLY A 176 -22.63 -6.93 6.58
CA GLY A 176 -22.77 -6.07 7.76
C GLY A 176 -22.98 -4.59 7.43
N GLU A 177 -22.94 -3.76 8.48
CA GLU A 177 -23.27 -2.32 8.42
C GLU A 177 -22.36 -1.57 7.44
N SER A 178 -21.05 -1.89 7.41
CA SER A 178 -20.09 -1.23 6.54
C SER A 178 -20.34 -1.56 5.06
N THR A 179 -20.65 -2.82 4.75
CA THR A 179 -21.05 -3.22 3.39
C THR A 179 -22.34 -2.53 2.96
N GLN A 180 -23.37 -2.50 3.81
CA GLN A 180 -24.66 -1.87 3.49
C GLN A 180 -24.50 -0.37 3.21
N PHE A 181 -23.73 0.33 4.05
CA PHE A 181 -23.38 1.74 3.82
C PHE A 181 -22.76 1.98 2.44
N LEU A 182 -21.84 1.11 2.02
CA LEU A 182 -21.18 1.23 0.72
C LEU A 182 -22.05 0.77 -0.45
N GLN A 183 -22.99 -0.17 -0.27
CA GLN A 183 -23.92 -0.61 -1.33
C GLN A 183 -24.81 0.53 -1.83
N ASP A 184 -25.25 1.42 -0.94
CA ASP A 184 -26.02 2.62 -1.33
C ASP A 184 -25.19 3.57 -2.18
N LEU A 185 -23.93 3.81 -1.80
CA LEU A 185 -23.01 4.68 -2.53
C LEU A 185 -22.59 4.07 -3.88
N ALA A 186 -22.34 2.76 -3.91
CA ALA A 186 -22.03 2.01 -5.13
C ALA A 186 -23.16 2.16 -6.17
N ARG A 187 -24.42 1.99 -5.76
CA ARG A 187 -25.60 2.20 -6.62
C ARG A 187 -25.74 3.65 -7.05
N LYS A 188 -25.65 4.60 -6.12
CA LYS A 188 -25.81 6.04 -6.38
C LYS A 188 -24.86 6.53 -7.47
N TYR A 189 -23.62 6.04 -7.47
CA TYR A 189 -22.56 6.49 -8.36
C TYR A 189 -22.20 5.51 -9.48
N ASN A 190 -22.92 4.39 -9.60
CA ASN A 190 -22.60 3.32 -10.56
C ASN A 190 -21.13 2.90 -10.48
N MET A 191 -20.65 2.65 -9.25
CA MET A 191 -19.24 2.49 -8.91
C MET A 191 -19.01 1.16 -8.18
N VAL A 192 -17.99 0.41 -8.59
CA VAL A 192 -17.50 -0.76 -7.84
C VAL A 192 -16.72 -0.27 -6.62
N ILE A 193 -16.94 -0.86 -5.45
CA ILE A 193 -16.25 -0.48 -4.22
C ILE A 193 -15.58 -1.71 -3.58
N VAL A 194 -14.29 -1.60 -3.30
CA VAL A 194 -13.50 -2.59 -2.55
C VAL A 194 -13.40 -2.16 -1.09
N SER A 195 -13.93 -2.98 -0.18
CA SER A 195 -14.07 -2.70 1.26
C SER A 195 -13.30 -3.71 2.11
N PRO A 196 -12.07 -3.39 2.56
CA PRO A 196 -11.31 -4.23 3.48
C PRO A 196 -11.79 -4.07 4.94
N ILE A 197 -12.35 -5.14 5.52
CA ILE A 197 -12.95 -5.17 6.85
C ILE A 197 -12.38 -6.32 7.70
N LEU A 198 -12.63 -6.24 9.02
CA LEU A 198 -12.55 -7.39 9.91
C LEU A 198 -13.86 -8.18 9.76
N GLU A 199 -13.80 -9.35 9.14
CA GLU A 199 -14.95 -10.22 8.91
C GLU A 199 -15.18 -11.13 10.12
N ARG A 200 -16.45 -11.31 10.51
CA ARG A 200 -16.92 -12.40 11.35
C ARG A 200 -17.71 -13.41 10.51
N ASP A 201 -17.15 -14.59 10.31
CA ASP A 201 -17.77 -15.66 9.53
C ASP A 201 -18.80 -16.42 10.37
N VAL A 202 -20.04 -15.93 10.38
CA VAL A 202 -21.14 -16.49 11.18
C VAL A 202 -21.51 -17.94 10.80
N VAL A 203 -21.15 -18.40 9.60
CA VAL A 203 -21.44 -19.76 9.15
C VAL A 203 -20.37 -20.74 9.62
N HIS A 204 -19.12 -20.29 9.74
CA HIS A 204 -17.98 -21.13 10.16
C HIS A 204 -17.53 -20.80 11.58
N GLY A 205 -18.46 -20.93 12.54
CA GLY A 205 -18.15 -20.84 13.97
C GLY A 205 -17.72 -19.45 14.44
N GLU A 206 -18.20 -18.39 13.78
CA GLU A 206 -17.87 -16.99 14.08
C GLU A 206 -16.37 -16.67 13.98
N THR A 207 -15.63 -17.44 13.16
CA THR A 207 -14.20 -17.25 12.93
C THR A 207 -13.94 -15.87 12.33
N ILE A 208 -12.90 -15.19 12.81
CA ILE A 208 -12.53 -13.85 12.37
C ILE A 208 -11.53 -13.94 11.21
N TRP A 209 -11.67 -13.04 10.23
CA TRP A 209 -10.79 -12.93 9.06
C TRP A 209 -10.49 -11.47 8.72
N ASN A 210 -9.36 -11.23 8.05
CA ASN A 210 -9.11 -9.97 7.37
C ASN A 210 -9.52 -10.11 5.90
N THR A 211 -10.53 -9.36 5.48
CA THR A 211 -11.30 -9.66 4.26
C THR A 211 -11.58 -8.41 3.45
N ALA A 212 -11.30 -8.46 2.15
CA ALA A 212 -11.78 -7.49 1.19
C ALA A 212 -13.11 -7.98 0.59
N VAL A 213 -14.17 -7.18 0.79
CA VAL A 213 -15.47 -7.37 0.15
C VAL A 213 -15.50 -6.56 -1.15
N VAL A 214 -15.88 -7.19 -2.26
CA VAL A 214 -16.04 -6.50 -3.54
C VAL A 214 -17.52 -6.26 -3.80
N ILE A 215 -17.92 -4.99 -3.77
CA ILE A 215 -19.29 -4.52 -4.00
C ILE A 215 -19.39 -4.05 -5.45
N GLY A 216 -20.30 -4.65 -6.21
CA GLY A 216 -20.57 -4.28 -7.59
C GLY A 216 -21.25 -2.92 -7.72
N ASN A 217 -21.19 -2.34 -8.92
CA ASN A 217 -21.77 -1.04 -9.25
C ASN A 217 -23.30 -0.97 -9.14
N GLN A 218 -23.98 -2.12 -9.02
CA GLN A 218 -25.42 -2.21 -8.73
C GLN A 218 -25.71 -2.48 -7.25
N GLY A 219 -24.68 -2.41 -6.40
CA GLY A 219 -24.78 -2.67 -4.96
C GLY A 219 -24.87 -4.14 -4.60
N ASN A 220 -24.71 -5.10 -5.52
CA ASN A 220 -24.60 -6.52 -5.18
C ASN A 220 -23.21 -6.83 -4.62
N ILE A 221 -23.08 -7.80 -3.71
CA ILE A 221 -21.76 -8.34 -3.32
C ILE A 221 -21.31 -9.30 -4.43
N ILE A 222 -20.19 -8.99 -5.08
CA ILE A 222 -19.60 -9.88 -6.10
C ILE A 222 -18.93 -11.07 -5.41
N GLY A 223 -18.24 -10.82 -4.30
CA GLY A 223 -17.59 -11.85 -3.50
C GLY A 223 -16.59 -11.25 -2.50
N VAL A 224 -15.74 -12.11 -1.96
CA VAL A 224 -14.74 -11.75 -0.95
C VAL A 224 -13.37 -12.36 -1.26
N HIS A 225 -12.32 -11.71 -0.76
CA HIS A 225 -10.97 -12.26 -0.69
C HIS A 225 -10.41 -12.09 0.73
N ARG A 226 -9.89 -13.16 1.32
CA ARG A 226 -9.26 -13.19 2.65
C ARG A 226 -7.74 -13.10 2.55
N LYS A 227 -7.11 -12.35 3.44
CA LYS A 227 -5.67 -12.06 3.46
C LYS A 227 -4.84 -13.35 3.47
N ASN A 228 -4.13 -13.63 2.38
CA ASN A 228 -3.33 -14.86 2.23
C ASN A 228 -2.13 -14.93 3.18
N HIS A 229 -1.46 -13.79 3.43
CA HIS A 229 -0.23 -13.74 4.22
C HIS A 229 -0.43 -12.90 5.47
N ILE A 230 -0.30 -13.52 6.64
CA ILE A 230 -0.58 -12.88 7.93
C ILE A 230 0.75 -12.52 8.62
N PRO A 231 0.99 -11.24 8.94
CA PRO A 231 2.20 -10.86 9.65
C PRO A 231 2.18 -11.34 11.11
N ARG A 232 3.40 -11.53 11.61
CA ARG A 232 3.69 -11.84 13.02
C ARG A 232 4.83 -10.96 13.57
N VAL A 233 5.06 -9.80 12.95
CA VAL A 233 6.27 -8.99 13.15
C VAL A 233 5.97 -7.72 13.95
N GLY A 234 6.71 -7.49 15.03
CA GLY A 234 6.60 -6.29 15.84
C GLY A 234 5.18 -6.04 16.39
N ASP A 235 4.65 -4.86 16.11
CA ASP A 235 3.29 -4.46 16.49
C ASP A 235 2.19 -5.06 15.59
N PHE A 236 2.55 -5.66 14.46
CA PHE A 236 1.63 -6.35 13.54
C PHE A 236 1.32 -7.77 14.02
N ASN A 237 0.72 -7.88 15.21
CA ASN A 237 0.36 -9.15 15.86
C ASN A 237 -0.95 -9.76 15.32
N GLU A 238 -1.18 -9.61 14.02
CA GLU A 238 -2.43 -9.95 13.33
C GLU A 238 -2.79 -11.44 13.46
N SER A 239 -1.79 -12.33 13.46
CA SER A 239 -2.01 -13.77 13.66
C SER A 239 -2.64 -14.14 15.00
N THR A 240 -2.69 -13.21 15.96
CA THR A 240 -3.46 -13.39 17.20
C THR A 240 -4.96 -13.37 16.92
N TYR A 241 -5.41 -12.68 15.88
CA TYR A 241 -6.82 -12.39 15.59
C TYR A 241 -7.42 -13.26 14.50
N TYR A 242 -6.65 -13.61 13.47
CA TYR A 242 -7.14 -14.37 12.30
C TYR A 242 -6.03 -15.23 11.66
N MET A 243 -6.47 -16.24 10.90
CA MET A 243 -5.61 -17.22 10.23
C MET A 243 -5.35 -16.85 8.76
N GLU A 244 -4.40 -17.54 8.11
CA GLU A 244 -4.12 -17.38 6.68
C GLU A 244 -5.38 -17.66 5.83
N GLY A 245 -5.64 -16.77 4.87
CA GLY A 245 -6.84 -16.82 4.02
C GLY A 245 -6.98 -18.12 3.23
N ASN A 246 -8.22 -18.59 3.09
CA ASN A 246 -8.57 -19.82 2.38
C ASN A 246 -9.30 -19.58 1.04
N THR A 247 -9.32 -18.34 0.55
CA THR A 247 -10.02 -17.95 -0.69
C THR A 247 -9.16 -18.04 -1.95
N GLY A 248 -7.88 -18.40 -1.83
CA GLY A 248 -6.93 -18.42 -2.94
C GLY A 248 -6.62 -17.02 -3.47
N HIS A 249 -6.58 -16.87 -4.79
CA HIS A 249 -6.21 -15.61 -5.47
C HIS A 249 -7.30 -15.17 -6.45
N PRO A 250 -8.53 -14.89 -5.98
CA PRO A 250 -9.65 -14.60 -6.86
C PRO A 250 -9.42 -13.30 -7.64
N VAL A 251 -9.88 -13.31 -8.90
CA VAL A 251 -9.98 -12.13 -9.75
C VAL A 251 -11.45 -11.88 -10.01
N PHE A 252 -11.91 -10.68 -9.72
CA PHE A 252 -13.29 -10.27 -9.84
C PHE A 252 -13.48 -9.56 -11.19
N GLU A 253 -14.24 -10.19 -12.08
CA GLU A 253 -14.64 -9.56 -13.33
C GLU A 253 -15.79 -8.58 -13.06
N THR A 254 -15.55 -7.30 -13.36
CA THR A 254 -16.51 -6.23 -13.15
C THR A 254 -16.87 -5.59 -14.49
N ALA A 255 -17.87 -4.70 -14.49
CA ALA A 255 -18.18 -3.87 -15.66
C ALA A 255 -17.01 -2.98 -16.13
N PHE A 256 -16.00 -2.79 -15.27
CA PHE A 256 -14.92 -1.82 -15.46
C PHE A 256 -13.52 -2.47 -15.53
N GLY A 257 -13.47 -3.80 -15.67
CA GLY A 257 -12.22 -4.56 -15.76
C GLY A 257 -12.09 -5.65 -14.69
N LYS A 258 -11.00 -6.42 -14.81
CA LYS A 258 -10.68 -7.53 -13.90
C LYS A 258 -9.82 -7.04 -12.75
N ILE A 259 -10.38 -7.04 -11.54
CA ILE A 259 -9.70 -6.54 -10.35
C ILE A 259 -9.32 -7.67 -9.39
N ALA A 260 -8.23 -7.49 -8.66
CA ALA A 260 -7.88 -8.35 -7.53
C ALA A 260 -7.42 -7.50 -6.34
N ILE A 261 -7.28 -8.14 -5.17
CA ILE A 261 -6.91 -7.44 -3.95
C ILE A 261 -5.79 -8.23 -3.28
N ASN A 262 -4.59 -7.65 -3.21
CA ASN A 262 -3.50 -8.19 -2.42
C ASN A 262 -3.47 -7.46 -1.08
N ILE A 263 -3.98 -8.06 -0.01
CA ILE A 263 -4.16 -7.35 1.27
C ILE A 263 -2.82 -7.22 2.02
N CYS A 264 -2.40 -5.97 2.25
CA CYS A 264 -1.33 -5.54 3.16
C CYS A 264 -0.04 -6.35 3.08
N TYR A 265 0.22 -7.25 4.04
CA TYR A 265 1.47 -8.01 4.16
C TYR A 265 1.71 -8.97 2.98
N GLY A 266 0.67 -9.29 2.22
CA GLY A 266 0.83 -9.95 0.92
C GLY A 266 1.66 -9.13 -0.08
N ARG A 267 1.90 -7.83 0.18
CA ARG A 267 2.81 -6.99 -0.64
C ARG A 267 4.24 -7.51 -0.68
N HIS A 268 4.71 -8.15 0.40
CA HIS A 268 6.06 -8.67 0.52
C HIS A 268 6.28 -10.00 -0.22
N HIS A 269 5.22 -10.55 -0.84
CA HIS A 269 5.23 -11.89 -1.41
C HIS A 269 5.05 -11.81 -2.93
N PRO A 270 6.14 -11.82 -3.72
CA PRO A 270 6.07 -11.79 -5.20
C PRO A 270 5.16 -12.87 -5.79
N LEU A 271 5.10 -14.06 -5.17
CA LEU A 271 4.23 -15.15 -5.61
C LEU A 271 2.73 -14.82 -5.44
N ASN A 272 2.36 -14.06 -4.41
CA ASN A 272 0.97 -13.65 -4.18
C ASN A 272 0.51 -12.70 -5.31
N TRP A 273 1.33 -11.71 -5.65
CA TRP A 273 1.13 -10.83 -6.80
C TRP A 273 1.05 -11.62 -8.11
N MET A 274 1.99 -12.56 -8.30
CA MET A 274 2.06 -13.39 -9.49
C MET A 274 0.78 -14.19 -9.71
N ALA A 275 0.24 -14.79 -8.65
CA ALA A 275 -0.96 -15.61 -8.73
C ALA A 275 -2.20 -14.81 -9.19
N PHE A 276 -2.40 -13.58 -8.72
CA PHE A 276 -3.46 -12.70 -9.26
C PHE A 276 -3.25 -12.38 -10.74
N GLY A 277 -2.00 -12.12 -11.13
CA GLY A 277 -1.65 -11.88 -12.52
C GLY A 277 -1.85 -13.10 -13.43
N LEU A 278 -1.57 -14.31 -12.94
CA LEU A 278 -1.85 -15.58 -13.63
C LEU A 278 -3.36 -15.81 -13.81
N ASN A 279 -4.17 -15.40 -12.83
CA ASN A 279 -5.63 -15.44 -12.89
C ASN A 279 -6.25 -14.31 -13.74
N GLY A 280 -5.43 -13.47 -14.38
CA GLY A 280 -5.87 -12.51 -15.38
C GLY A 280 -6.26 -11.13 -14.84
N ALA A 281 -5.78 -10.74 -13.65
CA ALA A 281 -5.99 -9.39 -13.13
C ALA A 281 -5.42 -8.31 -14.07
N GLU A 282 -6.17 -7.21 -14.20
CA GLU A 282 -5.79 -5.99 -14.93
C GLU A 282 -5.45 -4.85 -13.95
N ILE A 283 -6.09 -4.83 -12.78
CA ILE A 283 -5.78 -3.94 -11.66
C ILE A 283 -5.69 -4.77 -10.39
N VAL A 284 -4.65 -4.58 -9.58
CA VAL A 284 -4.57 -5.18 -8.23
C VAL A 284 -4.47 -4.08 -7.18
N PHE A 285 -5.43 -4.04 -6.27
CA PHE A 285 -5.40 -3.13 -5.13
C PHE A 285 -4.57 -3.74 -4.00
N ASN A 286 -3.81 -2.89 -3.30
CA ASN A 286 -3.06 -3.26 -2.11
C ASN A 286 -3.43 -2.36 -0.93
N PRO A 287 -4.60 -2.61 -0.32
CA PRO A 287 -4.99 -1.95 0.91
C PRO A 287 -4.09 -2.39 2.05
N SER A 288 -3.48 -1.43 2.73
CA SER A 288 -2.49 -1.66 3.78
C SER A 288 -2.71 -0.74 4.98
N ALA A 289 -2.20 -1.17 6.13
CA ALA A 289 -1.88 -0.32 7.25
C ALA A 289 -0.46 -0.67 7.69
N THR A 290 0.50 0.24 7.51
CA THR A 290 1.90 -0.01 7.86
C THR A 290 2.60 1.27 8.33
N VAL A 291 3.57 1.11 9.23
CA VAL A 291 4.28 2.20 9.91
C VAL A 291 5.79 2.01 9.85
N GLY A 292 6.51 3.08 10.18
CA GLY A 292 7.90 3.01 10.61
C GLY A 292 8.94 3.01 9.49
N GLU A 293 10.17 3.34 9.91
CA GLU A 293 11.32 3.61 9.05
C GLU A 293 11.81 2.39 8.26
N LEU A 294 11.54 1.17 8.74
CA LEU A 294 11.90 -0.05 8.00
C LEU A 294 10.90 -0.36 6.89
N SER A 295 9.62 -0.06 7.09
CA SER A 295 8.57 -0.35 6.11
C SER A 295 8.57 0.64 4.96
N GLU A 296 8.70 1.93 5.25
CA GLU A 296 8.52 2.99 4.26
C GLU A 296 9.48 2.89 3.04
N PRO A 297 10.77 2.54 3.20
CA PRO A 297 11.68 2.35 2.05
C PRO A 297 11.23 1.25 1.07
N MET A 298 10.46 0.26 1.53
CA MET A 298 9.93 -0.81 0.67
C MET A 298 8.68 -0.36 -0.11
N TRP A 299 7.95 0.64 0.39
CA TRP A 299 6.68 1.09 -0.16
C TRP A 299 6.72 1.49 -1.65
N PRO A 300 7.68 2.31 -2.13
CA PRO A 300 7.76 2.66 -3.55
C PRO A 300 8.33 1.53 -4.43
N ILE A 301 8.75 0.41 -3.84
CA ILE A 301 9.45 -0.68 -4.52
C ILE A 301 8.52 -1.84 -4.83
N GLU A 302 7.86 -2.41 -3.80
CA GLU A 302 7.21 -3.72 -3.90
C GLU A 302 6.02 -3.73 -4.85
N ALA A 303 5.09 -2.80 -4.66
CA ALA A 303 3.90 -2.67 -5.49
C ALA A 303 4.24 -2.26 -6.92
N ARG A 304 5.24 -1.40 -7.10
CA ARG A 304 5.73 -1.00 -8.42
C ARG A 304 6.40 -2.15 -9.14
N ASN A 305 7.23 -2.93 -8.45
CA ASN A 305 7.81 -4.16 -8.99
C ASN A 305 6.72 -5.16 -9.39
N ALA A 306 5.68 -5.31 -8.56
CA ALA A 306 4.55 -6.17 -8.90
C ALA A 306 3.87 -5.71 -10.20
N ALA A 307 3.61 -4.40 -10.37
CA ALA A 307 3.02 -3.83 -11.58
C ALA A 307 3.82 -4.19 -12.84
N ILE A 308 5.15 -4.02 -12.76
CA ILE A 308 6.11 -4.32 -13.82
C ILE A 308 6.16 -5.82 -14.13
N ALA A 309 6.39 -6.66 -13.12
CA ALA A 309 6.61 -8.10 -13.29
C ALA A 309 5.37 -8.83 -13.82
N ASN A 310 4.17 -8.29 -13.53
CA ASN A 310 2.91 -8.93 -13.89
C ASN A 310 2.16 -8.26 -15.05
N ASN A 311 2.64 -7.10 -15.50
CA ASN A 311 2.05 -6.28 -16.57
C ASN A 311 0.56 -5.99 -16.34
N TYR A 312 0.27 -5.42 -15.17
CA TYR A 312 -1.03 -4.91 -14.76
C TYR A 312 -0.87 -3.60 -13.97
N PHE A 313 -1.97 -2.92 -13.63
CA PHE A 313 -1.92 -1.77 -12.73
C PHE A 313 -1.95 -2.21 -11.26
N VAL A 314 -1.35 -1.41 -10.38
CA VAL A 314 -1.41 -1.60 -8.93
C VAL A 314 -1.82 -0.30 -8.24
N GLY A 315 -2.83 -0.38 -7.36
CA GLY A 315 -3.25 0.72 -6.50
C GLY A 315 -2.82 0.48 -5.05
N SER A 316 -1.79 1.18 -4.59
CA SER A 316 -1.23 1.03 -3.24
C SER A 316 -1.88 2.02 -2.29
N ILE A 317 -2.42 1.54 -1.18
CA ILE A 317 -3.17 2.37 -0.22
C ILE A 317 -2.63 2.11 1.17
N ASN A 318 -2.17 3.16 1.86
CA ASN A 318 -1.82 3.07 3.27
C ASN A 318 -2.68 4.03 4.09
N ARG A 319 -2.93 3.63 5.33
CA ARG A 319 -3.49 4.47 6.37
C ARG A 319 -2.62 5.72 6.62
N VAL A 320 -3.21 6.76 7.20
CA VAL A 320 -2.50 7.95 7.68
C VAL A 320 -2.73 8.22 9.16
N GLY A 321 -1.80 8.94 9.78
CA GLY A 321 -1.91 9.43 11.16
C GLY A 321 -1.30 8.48 12.18
N THR A 322 -1.41 8.85 13.45
CA THR A 322 -0.91 8.05 14.58
C THR A 322 -2.07 7.70 15.49
N GLU A 323 -2.17 6.44 15.87
CA GLU A 323 -3.25 5.94 16.74
C GLU A 323 -2.69 5.59 18.12
N THR A 324 -3.35 6.04 19.18
CA THR A 324 -2.97 5.77 20.58
C THR A 324 -4.05 4.94 21.26
N PHE A 325 -3.68 3.95 22.06
CA PHE A 325 -4.58 2.98 22.69
C PHE A 325 -4.72 3.15 24.21
N PRO A 326 -5.82 2.67 24.83
CA PRO A 326 -6.07 2.89 26.26
C PRO A 326 -5.00 2.27 27.16
N ASN A 327 -4.59 1.03 26.86
CA ASN A 327 -3.62 0.25 27.62
C ASN A 327 -2.26 0.22 26.90
N PRO A 328 -1.15 0.25 27.66
CA PRO A 328 0.17 0.15 27.07
C PRO A 328 0.45 -1.28 26.57
N PHE A 329 1.25 -1.40 25.51
CA PHE A 329 1.68 -2.66 24.92
C PHE A 329 3.18 -2.62 24.55
N THR A 330 3.75 -3.76 24.16
CA THR A 330 5.17 -3.88 23.78
C THR A 330 5.31 -4.43 22.36
N SER A 331 6.27 -3.87 21.62
CA SER A 331 6.54 -4.20 20.21
C SER A 331 7.44 -5.43 20.01
N GLY A 332 7.90 -6.08 21.10
CA GLY A 332 8.79 -7.24 21.03
C GLY A 332 10.25 -6.92 20.63
N ASP A 333 10.66 -5.66 20.74
CA ASP A 333 12.00 -5.16 20.38
C ASP A 333 12.89 -4.82 21.60
N GLY A 334 12.43 -5.15 22.81
CA GLY A 334 13.13 -4.87 24.07
C GLY A 334 12.98 -3.41 24.58
N LYS A 335 12.23 -2.55 23.88
CA LYS A 335 11.94 -1.19 24.36
C LYS A 335 10.83 -1.18 25.42
N PRO A 336 10.69 -0.08 26.19
CA PRO A 336 9.60 0.07 27.14
C PRO A 336 8.23 -0.04 26.48
N GLN A 337 7.23 -0.40 27.29
CA GLN A 337 5.84 -0.33 26.86
C GLN A 337 5.44 1.10 26.49
N HIS A 338 4.55 1.23 25.53
CA HIS A 338 4.05 2.50 25.02
C HIS A 338 2.58 2.36 24.62
N LYS A 339 1.94 3.44 24.18
CA LYS A 339 0.51 3.45 23.84
C LYS A 339 0.23 3.79 22.37
N ASP A 340 1.21 4.32 21.64
CA ASP A 340 1.05 4.71 20.24
C ASP A 340 1.51 3.60 19.29
N PHE A 341 0.76 3.34 18.21
CA PHE A 341 1.15 2.32 17.23
C PHE A 341 2.35 2.71 16.36
N GLY A 342 2.71 4.00 16.37
CA GLY A 342 3.55 4.62 15.36
C GLY A 342 2.74 5.30 14.26
N HIS A 343 3.46 6.03 13.39
CA HIS A 343 2.85 6.86 12.35
C HIS A 343 2.62 6.06 11.07
N PHE A 344 1.37 5.95 10.66
CA PHE A 344 0.99 5.47 9.33
C PHE A 344 1.28 6.57 8.30
N TYR A 345 2.15 6.26 7.34
CA TYR A 345 2.77 7.27 6.48
C TYR A 345 2.03 7.52 5.14
N GLY A 346 0.79 7.05 4.98
CA GLY A 346 0.00 7.29 3.77
C GLY A 346 0.76 6.96 2.48
N SER A 347 1.03 7.98 1.68
CA SER A 347 1.79 7.82 0.44
C SER A 347 1.12 6.86 -0.55
N SER A 348 -0.21 6.85 -0.55
CA SER A 348 -0.99 6.06 -1.51
C SER A 348 -0.69 6.53 -2.93
N HIS A 349 -0.55 5.60 -3.87
CA HIS A 349 -0.16 5.89 -5.25
C HIS A 349 -0.58 4.77 -6.21
N PHE A 350 -0.55 5.08 -7.51
CA PHE A 350 -0.73 4.09 -8.57
C PHE A 350 0.59 3.74 -9.26
N SER A 351 0.77 2.45 -9.57
CA SER A 351 1.86 1.96 -10.40
C SER A 351 1.30 1.27 -11.65
N ALA A 352 1.93 1.51 -12.79
CA ALA A 352 1.50 1.04 -14.10
C ALA A 352 2.40 -0.09 -14.64
N PRO A 353 1.90 -0.88 -15.59
CA PRO A 353 2.65 -1.99 -16.18
C PRO A 353 3.92 -1.55 -16.93
N ASP A 354 4.00 -0.31 -17.42
CA ASP A 354 5.15 0.25 -18.13
C ASP A 354 6.23 0.84 -17.22
N ALA A 355 6.18 0.51 -15.92
CA ALA A 355 7.02 1.03 -14.84
C ALA A 355 6.77 2.50 -14.46
N SER A 356 5.83 3.21 -15.09
CA SER A 356 5.42 4.53 -14.61
C SER A 356 4.61 4.43 -13.31
N CYS A 357 4.63 5.47 -12.48
CA CYS A 357 3.78 5.58 -11.30
C CYS A 357 3.39 7.04 -11.02
N SER A 358 2.27 7.24 -10.34
CA SER A 358 1.86 8.57 -9.89
C SER A 358 2.77 9.05 -8.75
N PRO A 359 2.90 10.38 -8.57
CA PRO A 359 3.23 10.92 -7.26
C PRO A 359 2.32 10.33 -6.18
N SER A 360 2.82 10.27 -4.95
CA SER A 360 2.04 9.79 -3.81
C SER A 360 1.20 10.90 -3.18
N LEU A 361 0.06 10.53 -2.60
CA LEU A 361 -0.68 11.38 -1.67
C LEU A 361 0.18 11.76 -0.46
N SER A 362 -0.31 12.73 0.31
CA SER A 362 0.29 13.14 1.59
C SER A 362 0.63 11.97 2.51
N ARG A 363 1.65 12.16 3.36
CA ARG A 363 2.00 11.19 4.41
C ARG A 363 1.11 11.25 5.64
N PHE A 364 0.42 12.37 5.85
CA PHE A 364 -0.30 12.63 7.11
C PHE A 364 -1.71 13.18 6.92
N ARG A 365 -2.13 13.51 5.69
CA ARG A 365 -3.49 13.98 5.41
C ARG A 365 -4.35 12.86 4.85
N ASP A 366 -5.62 12.88 5.21
CA ASP A 366 -6.65 12.13 4.49
C ASP A 366 -6.65 12.57 3.03
N GLY A 367 -7.02 11.67 2.11
CA GLY A 367 -7.00 12.03 0.70
C GLY A 367 -7.63 11.02 -0.24
N LEU A 368 -7.95 11.54 -1.44
CA LEU A 368 -8.47 10.82 -2.59
C LEU A 368 -7.49 10.98 -3.75
N MET A 369 -7.00 9.86 -4.27
CA MET A 369 -6.27 9.82 -5.53
C MET A 369 -7.16 9.24 -6.63
N VAL A 370 -7.28 9.94 -7.75
CA VAL A 370 -8.02 9.50 -8.93
C VAL A 370 -7.04 9.21 -10.07
N ALA A 371 -7.26 8.15 -10.83
CA ALA A 371 -6.50 7.91 -12.05
C ALA A 371 -7.37 7.38 -13.18
N ASP A 372 -7.22 7.99 -14.37
CA ASP A 372 -7.70 7.40 -15.62
C ASP A 372 -6.67 6.40 -16.10
N MET A 373 -7.09 5.18 -16.42
CA MET A 373 -6.21 4.11 -16.87
C MET A 373 -6.78 3.48 -18.13
N ASP A 374 -5.99 3.42 -19.20
CA ASP A 374 -6.32 2.56 -20.33
C ASP A 374 -5.85 1.12 -20.07
N LEU A 375 -6.80 0.21 -19.82
CA LEU A 375 -6.51 -1.19 -19.54
C LEU A 375 -5.83 -1.93 -20.72
N ASN A 376 -5.89 -1.38 -21.93
CA ASN A 376 -5.15 -1.92 -23.08
C ASN A 376 -3.63 -1.87 -22.86
N LEU A 377 -3.12 -0.96 -22.01
CA LEU A 377 -1.69 -0.88 -21.67
C LEU A 377 -1.18 -2.21 -21.11
N CYS A 378 -1.99 -2.93 -20.34
CA CYS A 378 -1.62 -4.23 -19.78
C CYS A 378 -1.21 -5.22 -20.89
N ARG A 379 -1.98 -5.29 -21.99
CA ARG A 379 -1.66 -6.16 -23.13
C ARG A 379 -0.45 -5.65 -23.89
N GLN A 380 -0.40 -4.36 -24.19
CA GLN A 380 0.69 -3.76 -24.97
C GLN A 380 2.06 -4.02 -24.32
N ILE A 381 2.14 -3.91 -22.99
CA ILE A 381 3.37 -4.21 -22.25
C ILE A 381 3.66 -5.72 -22.20
N LYS A 382 2.65 -6.57 -22.04
CA LYS A 382 2.83 -8.04 -22.14
C LYS A 382 3.46 -8.44 -23.47
N ASP A 383 2.95 -7.90 -24.58
CA ASP A 383 3.43 -8.21 -25.92
C ASP A 383 4.82 -7.63 -26.18
N LYS A 384 5.09 -6.41 -25.71
CA LYS A 384 6.37 -5.71 -25.90
C LYS A 384 7.53 -6.38 -25.16
N TRP A 385 7.31 -6.77 -23.90
CA TRP A 385 8.37 -7.30 -23.04
C TRP A 385 8.39 -8.83 -22.95
N GLY A 386 7.26 -9.48 -23.20
CA GLY A 386 7.18 -10.93 -23.24
C GLY A 386 7.38 -11.63 -21.88
N PHE A 387 7.27 -10.94 -20.74
CA PHE A 387 7.53 -11.54 -19.42
C PHE A 387 6.68 -12.79 -19.17
N ARG A 388 5.39 -12.73 -19.53
CA ARG A 388 4.48 -13.89 -19.42
C ARG A 388 4.87 -15.04 -20.36
N MET A 389 5.35 -14.70 -21.56
CA MET A 389 5.79 -15.67 -22.57
C MET A 389 7.08 -16.39 -22.14
N THR A 390 7.98 -15.69 -21.44
CA THR A 390 9.30 -16.21 -21.03
C THR A 390 9.35 -16.69 -19.58
N ALA A 391 8.21 -16.71 -18.88
CA ALA A 391 8.16 -16.97 -17.45
C ALA A 391 8.47 -18.42 -17.02
N ARG A 392 8.46 -19.39 -17.95
CA ARG A 392 8.78 -20.81 -17.68
C ARG A 392 8.05 -21.39 -16.45
N TYR A 393 6.75 -21.13 -16.31
CA TYR A 393 5.99 -21.48 -15.11
C TYR A 393 6.07 -22.97 -14.73
N GLU A 394 6.15 -23.89 -15.69
CA GLU A 394 6.31 -25.33 -15.45
C GLU A 394 7.60 -25.63 -14.66
N LEU A 395 8.73 -24.99 -15.02
CA LEU A 395 10.00 -25.14 -14.31
C LEU A 395 9.87 -24.70 -12.85
N TYR A 396 9.22 -23.56 -12.61
CA TYR A 396 9.03 -23.03 -11.26
C TYR A 396 8.04 -23.88 -10.44
N ALA A 397 7.00 -24.42 -11.07
CA ALA A 397 6.05 -25.30 -10.42
C ALA A 397 6.73 -26.60 -9.94
N GLU A 398 7.52 -27.24 -10.81
CA GLU A 398 8.32 -28.42 -10.43
C GLU A 398 9.35 -28.12 -9.35
N MET A 399 10.03 -26.97 -9.45
CA MET A 399 10.98 -26.52 -8.44
C MET A 399 10.30 -26.32 -7.08
N LEU A 400 9.18 -25.60 -7.01
CA LEU A 400 8.44 -25.38 -5.75
C LEU A 400 7.87 -26.70 -5.20
N ALA A 401 7.35 -27.57 -6.06
CA ALA A 401 6.85 -28.89 -5.65
C ALA A 401 7.94 -29.79 -5.06
N ARG A 402 9.20 -29.63 -5.50
CA ARG A 402 10.37 -30.28 -4.86
C ARG A 402 10.76 -29.59 -3.56
N TYR A 403 10.80 -28.26 -3.54
CA TYR A 403 11.22 -27.46 -2.39
C TYR A 403 10.39 -27.73 -1.13
N ILE A 404 9.08 -27.93 -1.26
CA ILE A 404 8.18 -28.15 -0.12
C ILE A 404 8.26 -29.56 0.48
N LYS A 405 9.05 -30.47 -0.10
CA LYS A 405 9.17 -31.84 0.42
C LYS A 405 10.10 -31.87 1.64
N PRO A 406 9.82 -32.68 2.68
CA PRO A 406 10.65 -32.75 3.88
C PRO A 406 12.10 -33.18 3.64
N ASP A 407 12.36 -33.92 2.56
CA ASP A 407 13.66 -34.44 2.16
C ASP A 407 14.40 -33.55 1.16
N PHE A 408 13.86 -32.36 0.84
CA PHE A 408 14.46 -31.44 -0.11
C PHE A 408 15.92 -31.14 0.22
N GLN A 409 16.80 -31.39 -0.74
CA GLN A 409 18.19 -30.96 -0.70
C GLN A 409 18.36 -29.75 -1.61
N PRO A 410 18.86 -28.61 -1.07
CA PRO A 410 19.18 -27.45 -1.89
C PRO A 410 20.15 -27.81 -3.02
N GLN A 411 19.95 -27.23 -4.20
CA GLN A 411 20.85 -27.41 -5.34
C GLN A 411 22.14 -26.58 -5.13
N ILE A 412 23.01 -27.03 -4.22
CA ILE A 412 24.30 -26.41 -3.90
C ILE A 412 25.41 -27.19 -4.61
N VAL A 413 26.25 -26.47 -5.37
CA VAL A 413 27.47 -27.02 -5.98
C VAL A 413 28.66 -26.48 -5.19
N SER A 414 29.30 -27.35 -4.41
CA SER A 414 30.44 -26.99 -3.56
C SER A 414 31.76 -27.16 -4.29
N ASP A 415 32.71 -26.26 -4.02
CA ASP A 415 34.12 -26.45 -4.41
C ASP A 415 34.69 -27.63 -3.59
N PRO A 416 35.20 -28.69 -4.23
CA PRO A 416 35.76 -29.85 -3.53
C PRO A 416 36.97 -29.52 -2.64
N LEU A 417 37.60 -28.35 -2.78
CA LEU A 417 38.68 -27.89 -1.91
C LEU A 417 38.22 -27.23 -0.60
N LEU A 418 36.92 -26.93 -0.45
CA LEU A 418 36.34 -26.36 0.78
C LEU A 418 36.11 -27.42 1.87
N ASP A 419 36.07 -28.72 1.53
CA ASP A 419 35.92 -29.85 2.46
C ASP A 419 37.23 -30.21 3.20
N LYS A 420 37.94 -29.20 3.74
CA LYS A 420 39.14 -29.40 4.57
C LYS A 420 38.85 -29.56 6.07
N LYS A 421 37.74 -30.20 6.43
CA LYS A 421 37.49 -30.65 7.82
C LYS A 421 36.83 -32.03 7.87
N ASN A 422 37.67 -33.04 7.67
CA ASN A 422 37.67 -34.24 8.50
C ASN A 422 39.13 -34.69 8.65
N PRO A 423 39.89 -34.17 9.64
CA PRO A 423 41.09 -34.87 10.07
C PRO A 423 40.64 -36.18 10.73
N ALA A 424 41.11 -37.29 10.15
CA ALA A 424 41.00 -38.64 10.69
C ALA A 424 41.60 -38.76 12.10
#